data_AF-A0AA37A819-F1
#
_entry.id   AF-A0AA37A819-F1
#
_cell.length_a   1.000
_cell.length_b   1.000
_cell.length_c   1.000
_cell.angle_alpha   90.00
_cell.angle_beta   90.00
_cell.angle_gamma   90.00
#
_symmetry.space_group_name_H-M   'P 1'
#
loop_
_entity.id
_entity.type
_entity.pdbx_description
1 polymer ?
#
loop_
_entity_poly.entity_id
_entity_poly.type
_entity_poly.pdbx_seq_one_letter_code
_entity_poly.pdbx_strand_id
1 'polypeptide(L)'
;MERNKYDLHREVLTHKYADILKSFEETHDDRRIAWNCYQQLIGACEAMRDSGMENSFACCAVNKAMQEQEAEIDGIVTRFTGKVYKGVRWVDVTETDIYSLSSTEIDYETEMRLCELDAEIAAHFLSGDADKQAACERELDCILGGIENGKQFFQALTARNRAYRAAHKE
;
A
#
# COMPACT_ATOMS: atom_id res chain seq x y z
N MET A 1 22.07 -31.21 -0.74
CA MET A 1 20.79 -31.24 -0.02
C MET A 1 19.86 -30.31 -0.77
N GLU A 2 18.77 -30.82 -1.32
CA GLU A 2 17.77 -29.99 -1.98
C GLU A 2 17.13 -29.10 -0.92
N ARG A 3 17.22 -27.78 -1.09
CA ARG A 3 16.75 -26.83 -0.07
C ARG A 3 15.22 -26.84 -0.09
N ASN A 4 14.59 -27.04 1.07
CA ASN A 4 13.12 -27.10 1.15
C ASN A 4 12.53 -25.77 0.63
N LYS A 5 11.56 -25.85 -0.29
CA LYS A 5 10.95 -24.66 -0.91
C LYS A 5 10.33 -23.70 0.12
N TYR A 6 9.83 -24.21 1.24
CA TYR A 6 9.25 -23.42 2.32
C TYR A 6 10.31 -22.72 3.18
N ASP A 7 11.53 -23.27 3.30
CA ASP A 7 12.65 -22.53 3.89
C ASP A 7 13.04 -21.33 3.04
N LEU A 8 13.13 -21.54 1.72
CA LEU A 8 13.42 -20.44 0.78
C LEU A 8 12.31 -19.38 0.81
N HIS A 9 11.05 -19.80 0.83
CA HIS A 9 9.91 -18.88 0.90
C HIS A 9 9.92 -18.07 2.20
N ARG A 10 10.19 -18.71 3.35
CA ARG A 10 10.37 -18.01 4.63
C ARG A 10 11.46 -16.95 4.55
N GLU A 11 12.62 -17.30 3.99
CA GLU A 11 13.74 -16.35 3.82
C GLU A 11 13.34 -15.15 2.96
N VAL A 12 12.64 -15.39 1.84
CA VAL A 12 12.15 -14.31 0.96
C VAL A 12 11.19 -13.38 1.70
N LEU A 13 10.20 -13.92 2.43
CA LEU A 13 9.25 -13.11 3.20
C LEU A 13 9.96 -12.30 4.29
N THR A 14 10.89 -12.90 5.02
CA THR A 14 11.65 -12.20 6.07
C THR A 14 12.43 -11.03 5.48
N HIS A 15 13.12 -11.22 4.34
CA HIS A 15 13.84 -10.12 3.69
C HIS A 15 12.90 -9.06 3.10
N LYS A 16 11.80 -9.49 2.48
CA LYS A 16 10.80 -8.58 1.89
C LYS A 16 10.25 -7.62 2.93
N TYR A 17 9.95 -8.08 4.15
CA TYR A 17 9.24 -7.27 5.15
C TYR A 17 10.09 -6.76 6.32
N ALA A 18 11.39 -7.07 6.35
CA ALA A 18 12.31 -6.80 7.48
C ALA A 18 12.22 -5.37 8.04
N ASP A 19 12.20 -4.38 7.16
CA ASP A 19 12.30 -2.96 7.54
C ASP A 19 10.93 -2.27 7.70
N ILE A 20 9.83 -2.99 7.46
CA ILE A 20 8.49 -2.40 7.44
C ILE A 20 7.65 -2.94 8.58
N LEU A 21 7.40 -4.25 8.60
CA LEU A 21 6.31 -4.81 9.41
C LEU A 21 6.58 -4.78 10.92
N LYS A 22 7.84 -4.69 11.35
CA LYS A 22 8.17 -4.55 12.77
C LYS A 22 7.53 -3.30 13.39
N SER A 23 7.41 -2.21 12.62
CA SER A 23 6.75 -0.99 13.07
C SER A 23 5.22 -1.14 13.21
N PHE A 24 4.65 -2.21 12.68
CA PHE A 24 3.20 -2.46 12.69
C PHE A 24 2.77 -3.30 13.91
N GLU A 25 3.72 -3.90 14.62
CA GLU A 25 3.46 -4.81 15.73
C GLU A 25 2.56 -4.17 16.81
N GLU A 26 2.85 -2.96 17.26
CA GLU A 26 2.12 -2.33 18.37
C GLU A 26 0.89 -1.51 17.94
N THR A 27 0.54 -1.56 16.65
CA THR A 27 -0.59 -0.78 16.12
C THR A 27 -1.94 -1.42 16.45
N HIS A 28 -3.01 -0.62 16.33
CA HIS A 28 -4.38 -1.04 16.61
C HIS A 28 -5.34 -0.83 15.42
N ASP A 29 -4.78 -0.65 14.22
CA ASP A 29 -5.51 -0.60 12.96
C ASP A 29 -5.06 -1.75 12.04
N ASP A 30 -5.45 -1.71 10.78
CA ASP A 30 -5.15 -2.74 9.79
C ASP A 30 -3.64 -3.06 9.66
N ARG A 31 -2.72 -2.18 10.08
CA ARG A 31 -1.29 -2.51 10.16
C ARG A 31 -1.03 -3.72 11.05
N ARG A 32 -1.76 -3.87 12.15
CA ARG A 32 -1.68 -5.05 13.04
C ARG A 32 -2.14 -6.32 12.35
N ILE A 33 -3.10 -6.21 11.43
CA ILE A 33 -3.56 -7.34 10.61
C ILE A 33 -2.40 -7.81 9.72
N ALA A 34 -1.73 -6.90 9.02
CA ALA A 34 -0.55 -7.24 8.20
C ALA A 34 0.57 -7.91 9.03
N TRP A 35 0.86 -7.43 10.24
CA TRP A 35 1.81 -8.09 11.15
C TRP A 35 1.39 -9.52 11.49
N ASN A 36 0.12 -9.72 11.83
CA ASN A 36 -0.41 -11.05 12.18
C ASN A 36 -0.37 -12.00 10.98
N CYS A 37 -0.78 -11.55 9.79
CA CYS A 37 -0.71 -12.35 8.56
C CYS A 37 0.73 -12.75 8.24
N TYR A 38 1.69 -11.84 8.39
CA TYR A 38 3.11 -12.16 8.23
C TYR A 38 3.58 -13.25 9.20
N GLN A 39 3.23 -13.15 10.49
CA GLN A 39 3.58 -14.19 11.46
C GLN A 39 2.96 -15.55 11.12
N GLN A 40 1.72 -15.56 10.62
CA GLN A 40 1.07 -16.79 10.15
C GLN A 40 1.77 -17.40 8.92
N LEU A 41 2.20 -16.58 7.96
CA LEU A 41 2.97 -17.05 6.80
C LEU A 41 4.30 -17.70 7.21
N ILE A 42 5.03 -17.07 8.14
CA ILE A 42 6.28 -17.62 8.68
C ILE A 42 6.02 -18.96 9.37
N GLY A 43 5.01 -19.02 10.25
CA GLY A 43 4.63 -20.26 10.94
C GLY A 43 4.15 -21.36 9.98
N ALA A 44 3.43 -21.00 8.92
CA ALA A 44 2.99 -21.96 7.89
C ALA A 44 4.18 -22.52 7.10
N CYS A 45 5.18 -21.69 6.77
CA CYS A 45 6.42 -22.17 6.13
C CYS A 45 7.17 -23.16 7.02
N GLU A 46 7.29 -22.87 8.32
CA GLU A 46 7.93 -23.76 9.29
C GLU A 46 7.17 -25.08 9.43
N ALA A 47 5.85 -25.04 9.59
CA ALA A 47 5.02 -26.24 9.69
C ALA A 47 5.10 -27.12 8.42
N MET A 48 5.09 -26.52 7.23
CA MET A 48 5.21 -27.26 5.97
C MET A 48 6.60 -27.89 5.79
N ARG A 49 7.65 -27.21 6.24
CA ARG A 49 9.00 -27.77 6.27
C ARG A 49 9.09 -28.94 7.25
N ASP A 50 8.68 -28.72 8.49
CA ASP A 50 8.88 -29.68 9.59
C ASP A 50 8.02 -30.94 9.42
N SER A 51 6.87 -30.80 8.77
CA SER A 51 6.03 -31.95 8.41
C SER A 51 6.57 -32.79 7.25
N GLY A 52 7.56 -32.30 6.49
CA GLY A 52 8.04 -32.97 5.28
C GLY A 52 6.93 -33.17 4.25
N MET A 53 6.00 -32.22 4.12
CA MET A 53 4.80 -32.37 3.30
C MET A 53 5.14 -32.53 1.80
N GLU A 54 4.91 -33.73 1.27
CA GLU A 54 5.10 -34.04 -0.15
C GLU A 54 3.79 -34.09 -0.95
N ASN A 55 2.63 -34.14 -0.26
CA ASN A 55 1.34 -34.22 -0.94
C ASN A 55 1.11 -32.95 -1.77
N SER A 56 1.04 -33.13 -3.09
CA SER A 56 0.94 -32.01 -4.03
C SER A 56 -0.36 -31.21 -3.89
N PHE A 57 -1.49 -31.86 -3.56
CA PHE A 57 -2.76 -31.18 -3.37
C PHE A 57 -2.72 -30.25 -2.14
N ALA A 58 -2.22 -30.77 -1.01
CA ALA A 58 -2.03 -29.97 0.21
C ALA A 58 -1.02 -28.83 -0.02
N CYS A 59 0.09 -29.11 -0.69
CA CYS A 59 1.08 -28.09 -1.07
C CYS A 59 0.46 -26.98 -1.92
N CYS A 60 -0.35 -27.32 -2.93
CA CYS A 60 -1.01 -26.34 -3.78
C CYS A 60 -1.99 -25.46 -2.99
N ALA A 61 -2.80 -26.06 -2.11
CA ALA A 61 -3.74 -25.32 -1.29
C ALA A 61 -3.02 -24.32 -0.36
N VAL A 62 -1.94 -24.76 0.30
CA VAL A 62 -1.14 -23.90 1.17
C VAL A 62 -0.44 -22.80 0.38
N ASN A 63 0.19 -23.14 -0.76
CA ASN A 63 0.86 -22.15 -1.60
C ASN A 63 -0.10 -21.07 -2.10
N LYS A 64 -1.33 -21.44 -2.46
CA LYS A 64 -2.37 -20.50 -2.87
C LYS A 64 -2.76 -19.56 -1.71
N ALA A 65 -3.03 -20.12 -0.54
CA ALA A 65 -3.38 -19.33 0.65
C ALA A 65 -2.23 -18.38 1.06
N MET A 66 -0.97 -18.83 0.92
CA MET A 66 0.20 -17.98 1.18
C MET A 66 0.27 -16.80 0.22
N GLN A 67 0.02 -17.02 -1.08
CA GLN A 67 -0.01 -15.93 -2.07
C GLN A 67 -1.12 -14.92 -1.81
N GLU A 68 -2.31 -15.39 -1.42
CA GLU A 68 -3.44 -14.52 -1.08
C GLU A 68 -3.14 -13.66 0.16
N GLN A 69 -2.56 -14.25 1.21
CA GLN A 69 -2.12 -13.49 2.40
C GLN A 69 -0.98 -12.52 2.09
N GLU A 70 0.00 -12.92 1.26
CA GLU A 70 1.09 -12.02 0.84
C GLU A 70 0.54 -10.79 0.09
N ALA A 71 -0.45 -10.97 -0.78
CA ALA A 71 -1.11 -9.88 -1.48
C ALA A 71 -1.88 -8.95 -0.52
N GLU A 72 -2.54 -9.49 0.50
CA GLU A 72 -3.21 -8.69 1.54
C GLU A 72 -2.20 -7.84 2.33
N ILE A 73 -1.08 -8.42 2.75
CA ILE A 73 -0.01 -7.70 3.43
C ILE A 73 0.54 -6.60 2.53
N ASP A 74 0.81 -6.89 1.26
CA ASP A 74 1.32 -5.92 0.30
C ASP A 74 0.36 -4.75 0.09
N GLY A 75 -0.95 -5.01 0.03
CA GLY A 75 -1.97 -3.98 -0.06
C GLY A 75 -1.96 -3.07 1.17
N ILE A 76 -1.87 -3.65 2.37
CA ILE A 76 -1.78 -2.88 3.63
C ILE A 76 -0.49 -2.06 3.66
N VAL A 77 0.67 -2.66 3.34
CA VAL A 77 1.95 -1.95 3.29
C VAL A 77 1.87 -0.79 2.30
N THR A 78 1.33 -1.01 1.10
CA THR A 78 1.16 0.03 0.08
C THR A 78 0.30 1.17 0.61
N ARG A 79 -0.86 0.85 1.20
CA ARG A 79 -1.81 1.82 1.76
C ARG A 79 -1.23 2.67 2.91
N PHE A 80 -0.33 2.13 3.72
CA PHE A 80 0.21 2.87 4.87
C PHE A 80 1.58 3.51 4.62
N THR A 81 2.37 2.97 3.69
CA THR A 81 3.74 3.45 3.43
C THR A 81 3.87 4.19 2.11
N GLY A 82 2.92 4.02 1.20
CA GLY A 82 3.03 4.53 -0.17
C GLY A 82 4.13 3.84 -0.98
N LYS A 83 4.53 2.62 -0.59
CA LYS A 83 5.57 1.83 -1.27
C LYS A 83 4.99 0.60 -1.94
N VAL A 84 5.53 0.22 -3.09
CA VAL A 84 5.21 -1.01 -3.82
C VAL A 84 6.44 -1.91 -3.91
N TYR A 85 6.25 -3.22 -3.87
CA TYR A 85 7.36 -4.17 -3.97
C TYR A 85 7.71 -4.46 -5.43
N LYS A 86 8.90 -4.04 -5.86
CA LYS A 86 9.37 -4.18 -7.25
C LYS A 86 10.84 -4.52 -7.31
N GLY A 87 11.20 -5.46 -8.20
CA GLY A 87 12.61 -5.81 -8.44
C GLY A 87 13.36 -6.11 -7.14
N VAL A 88 12.73 -6.88 -6.25
CA VAL A 88 13.18 -7.31 -4.92
C VAL A 88 13.31 -6.23 -3.82
N ARG A 89 12.70 -5.05 -4.00
CA ARG A 89 12.72 -3.98 -2.99
C ARG A 89 11.42 -3.19 -2.92
N TRP A 90 11.15 -2.58 -1.78
CA TRP A 90 10.10 -1.58 -1.63
C TRP A 90 10.55 -0.25 -2.21
N VAL A 91 9.82 0.27 -3.19
CA VAL A 91 10.05 1.57 -3.80
C VAL A 91 8.84 2.46 -3.60
N ASP A 92 9.06 3.76 -3.48
CA ASP A 92 7.95 4.71 -3.43
C ASP A 92 7.13 4.60 -4.72
N VAL A 93 5.80 4.65 -4.57
CA VAL A 93 4.86 4.61 -5.68
C VAL A 93 5.18 5.75 -6.65
N THR A 94 5.45 5.39 -7.91
CA THR A 94 5.66 6.36 -8.99
C THR A 94 4.37 6.58 -9.80
N GLU A 95 4.32 7.65 -10.58
CA GLU A 95 3.16 8.03 -11.42
C GLU A 95 2.69 6.89 -12.34
N THR A 96 3.61 6.11 -12.91
CA THR A 96 3.31 4.92 -13.73
C THR A 96 2.67 3.77 -12.96
N ASP A 97 2.84 3.73 -11.64
CA ASP A 97 2.37 2.63 -10.81
C ASP A 97 0.92 2.83 -10.42
N ILE A 98 0.50 4.09 -10.28
CA ILE A 98 -0.85 4.49 -9.91
C ILE A 98 -1.84 4.18 -11.01
N TYR A 99 -1.49 4.51 -12.27
CA TYR A 99 -2.30 4.13 -13.43
C TYR A 99 -2.33 2.62 -13.70
N SER A 100 -1.39 1.85 -13.14
CA SER A 100 -1.38 0.38 -13.23
C SER A 100 -2.06 -0.32 -12.04
N LEU A 101 -2.25 0.39 -10.93
CA LEU A 101 -2.80 -0.13 -9.67
C LEU A 101 -4.23 0.32 -9.40
N SER A 102 -4.74 1.37 -10.07
CA SER A 102 -6.16 1.67 -10.06
C SER A 102 -6.86 0.93 -11.19
N SER A 103 -7.63 -0.10 -10.85
CA SER A 103 -8.68 -0.62 -11.75
C SER A 103 -9.86 0.35 -11.87
N THR A 104 -9.86 1.42 -11.07
CA THR A 104 -10.82 2.51 -11.08
C THR A 104 -10.32 3.60 -12.02
N GLU A 105 -10.94 3.68 -13.20
CA GLU A 105 -11.00 4.94 -13.95
C GLU A 105 -11.73 5.95 -13.06
N ILE A 106 -10.98 6.85 -12.45
CA ILE A 106 -11.56 7.99 -11.74
C ILE A 106 -11.98 8.97 -12.83
N ASP A 107 -13.23 9.43 -12.79
CA ASP A 107 -13.70 10.39 -13.77
C ASP A 107 -12.96 11.73 -13.64
N TYR A 108 -12.91 12.46 -14.75
CA TYR A 108 -12.22 13.74 -14.83
C TYR A 108 -12.76 14.78 -13.81
N GLU A 109 -14.05 14.72 -13.47
CA GLU A 109 -14.68 15.67 -12.54
C GLU A 109 -14.14 15.47 -11.11
N THR A 110 -14.03 14.21 -10.68
CA THR A 110 -13.43 13.83 -9.41
C THR A 110 -11.96 14.20 -9.35
N GLU A 111 -11.18 13.94 -10.41
CA GLU A 111 -9.78 14.35 -10.49
C GLU A 111 -9.62 15.88 -10.39
N MET A 112 -10.48 16.64 -11.07
CA MET A 112 -10.52 18.10 -10.99
C MET A 112 -10.86 18.60 -9.59
N ARG A 113 -11.87 18.01 -8.93
CA ARG A 113 -12.27 18.41 -7.58
C ARG A 113 -11.16 18.17 -6.56
N LEU A 114 -10.42 17.06 -6.69
CA LEU A 114 -9.24 16.82 -5.85
C LEU A 114 -8.17 17.90 -6.04
N CYS A 115 -7.93 18.35 -7.28
CA CYS A 115 -7.00 19.44 -7.56
C CYS A 115 -7.46 20.78 -6.94
N GLU A 116 -8.77 21.06 -6.97
CA GLU A 116 -9.37 22.24 -6.35
C GLU A 116 -9.22 22.19 -4.83
N LEU A 117 -9.53 21.04 -4.21
CA LEU A 117 -9.39 20.84 -2.76
C LEU A 117 -7.94 21.03 -2.29
N ASP A 118 -6.94 20.53 -3.03
CA ASP A 118 -5.52 20.78 -2.73
C ASP A 118 -5.20 22.29 -2.71
N ALA A 119 -5.74 23.05 -3.66
CA ALA A 119 -5.56 24.49 -3.75
C ALA A 119 -6.33 25.26 -2.66
N GLU A 120 -7.57 24.87 -2.36
CA GLU A 120 -8.42 25.45 -1.32
C GLU A 120 -7.81 25.22 0.07
N ILE A 121 -7.36 24.00 0.37
CA ILE A 121 -6.68 23.67 1.63
C ILE A 121 -5.42 24.53 1.80
N ALA A 122 -4.59 24.64 0.75
CA ALA A 122 -3.40 25.48 0.79
C ALA A 122 -3.74 26.97 0.98
N ALA A 123 -4.79 27.47 0.33
CA ALA A 123 -5.23 28.85 0.47
C ALA A 123 -5.77 29.15 1.87
N HIS A 124 -6.60 28.27 2.43
CA HIS A 124 -7.17 28.42 3.77
C HIS A 124 -6.12 28.29 4.87
N PHE A 125 -5.12 27.43 4.67
CA PHE A 125 -3.95 27.35 5.54
C PHE A 125 -3.19 28.69 5.55
N LEU A 126 -2.95 29.29 4.38
CA LEU A 126 -2.27 30.59 4.27
C LEU A 126 -3.10 31.74 4.84
N SER A 127 -4.43 31.69 4.74
CA SER A 127 -5.32 32.70 5.30
C SER A 127 -5.60 32.52 6.80
N GLY A 128 -5.19 31.40 7.40
CA GLY A 128 -5.48 31.05 8.80
C GLY A 128 -6.95 30.71 9.08
N ASP A 129 -7.74 30.36 8.06
CA ASP A 129 -9.17 30.03 8.19
C ASP A 129 -9.34 28.52 8.47
N ALA A 130 -9.12 28.15 9.74
CA ALA A 130 -9.09 26.76 10.19
C ALA A 130 -10.41 26.01 9.97
N ASP A 131 -11.55 26.70 10.07
CA ASP A 131 -12.87 26.08 9.88
C ASP A 131 -13.10 25.66 8.43
N LYS A 132 -12.69 26.51 7.47
CA LYS A 132 -12.77 26.18 6.05
C LYS A 132 -11.73 25.15 5.64
N GLN A 133 -10.51 25.25 6.17
CA GLN A 133 -9.50 24.22 5.97
C GLN A 133 -10.02 22.84 6.41
N ALA A 134 -10.56 22.74 7.61
CA ALA A 134 -11.13 21.48 8.13
C ALA A 134 -12.38 21.02 7.36
N ALA A 135 -13.13 21.93 6.73
CA ALA A 135 -14.23 21.54 5.83
C ALA A 135 -13.70 20.89 4.54
N CYS A 136 -12.71 21.51 3.89
CA CYS A 136 -12.08 20.96 2.68
C CYS A 136 -11.36 19.63 2.98
N GLU A 137 -10.66 19.52 4.11
CA GLU A 137 -9.99 18.27 4.53
C GLU A 137 -11.00 17.11 4.75
N ARG A 138 -12.18 17.41 5.31
CA ARG A 138 -13.25 16.41 5.48
C ARG A 138 -13.86 15.96 4.15
N GLU A 139 -14.04 16.89 3.21
CA GLU A 139 -14.50 16.57 1.86
C GLU A 139 -13.47 15.69 1.14
N LEU A 140 -12.19 16.05 1.24
CA LEU A 140 -11.08 15.27 0.71
C LEU A 140 -11.10 13.84 1.28
N ASP A 141 -11.13 13.68 2.59
CA ASP A 141 -11.17 12.36 3.23
C ASP A 141 -12.38 11.52 2.77
N CYS A 142 -13.54 12.16 2.53
CA CYS A 142 -14.74 11.49 2.03
C CYS A 142 -14.52 10.94 0.60
N ILE A 143 -14.00 11.77 -0.30
CA ILE A 143 -13.72 11.38 -1.70
C ILE A 143 -12.66 10.27 -1.73
N LEU A 144 -11.57 10.45 -0.97
CA LEU A 144 -10.48 9.48 -0.93
C LEU A 144 -10.89 8.15 -0.29
N GLY A 145 -11.86 8.15 0.62
CA GLY A 145 -12.44 6.92 1.18
C GLY A 145 -13.18 6.06 0.15
N GLY A 146 -13.69 6.67 -0.93
CA GLY A 146 -14.32 5.98 -2.06
C GLY A 146 -13.36 5.48 -3.13
N ILE A 147 -12.08 5.85 -3.05
CA ILE A 147 -11.06 5.52 -4.04
C ILE A 147 -10.10 4.48 -3.46
N GLU A 148 -9.91 3.38 -4.18
CA GLU A 148 -8.89 2.39 -3.82
C GLU A 148 -7.50 3.06 -3.80
N ASN A 149 -6.82 2.98 -2.66
CA ASN A 149 -5.56 3.70 -2.42
C ASN A 149 -5.67 5.24 -2.60
N GLY A 150 -6.82 5.84 -2.25
CA GLY A 150 -7.11 7.25 -2.48
C GLY A 150 -6.04 8.23 -1.95
N LYS A 151 -5.45 7.97 -0.78
CA LYS A 151 -4.37 8.82 -0.24
C LYS A 151 -3.12 8.83 -1.13
N GLN A 152 -2.71 7.67 -1.63
CA GLN A 152 -1.58 7.54 -2.56
C GLN A 152 -1.88 8.24 -3.88
N PHE A 153 -3.10 8.02 -4.40
CA PHE A 153 -3.57 8.67 -5.61
C PHE A 153 -3.46 10.19 -5.48
N PHE A 154 -4.01 10.74 -4.39
CA PHE A 154 -3.97 12.18 -4.13
C PHE A 154 -2.55 12.73 -3.99
N GLN A 155 -1.68 12.05 -3.25
CA GLN A 155 -0.28 12.48 -3.08
C GLN A 155 0.44 12.60 -4.42
N ALA A 156 0.23 11.65 -5.32
CA ALA A 156 0.85 11.69 -6.64
C ALA A 156 0.21 12.73 -7.56
N LEU A 157 -1.11 12.89 -7.51
CA LEU A 157 -1.82 13.95 -8.23
C LEU A 157 -1.28 15.33 -7.83
N THR A 158 -1.12 15.58 -6.53
CA THR A 158 -0.53 16.82 -6.00
C THR A 158 0.93 16.98 -6.44
N ALA A 159 1.74 15.90 -6.42
CA ALA A 159 3.12 15.94 -6.90
C ALA A 159 3.20 16.30 -8.40
N ARG A 160 2.35 15.70 -9.24
CA ARG A 160 2.21 15.98 -10.67
C ARG A 160 1.86 17.45 -10.91
N ASN A 161 0.84 17.96 -10.21
CA ASN A 161 0.40 19.35 -10.34
C ASN A 161 1.49 20.34 -9.91
N ARG A 162 2.24 20.04 -8.86
CA ARG A 162 3.39 20.86 -8.44
C ARG A 162 4.50 20.84 -9.49
N ALA A 163 4.83 19.68 -10.05
CA ALA A 163 5.83 19.55 -11.11
C ALA A 163 5.40 20.31 -12.38
N TYR A 164 4.13 20.18 -12.80
CA TYR A 164 3.58 20.90 -13.93
C TYR A 164 3.65 22.42 -13.73
N ARG A 165 3.18 22.92 -12.58
CA ARG A 165 3.27 24.34 -12.22
C ARG A 165 4.71 24.83 -12.16
N ALA A 166 5.65 24.03 -11.65
CA ALA A 166 7.06 24.40 -11.61
C ALA A 166 7.69 24.49 -13.01
N ALA A 167 7.32 23.58 -13.91
CA ALA A 167 7.80 23.55 -15.29
C ALA A 167 7.19 24.65 -16.19
N HIS A 168 6.00 25.15 -15.82
CA HIS A 168 5.22 26.14 -16.59
C HIS A 168 5.06 27.48 -15.85
N LYS A 169 5.96 27.78 -14.90
CA LYS A 169 6.08 29.13 -14.34
C LYS A 169 6.70 30.06 -15.39
N GLU A 170 5.87 30.93 -15.97
CA GLU A 170 6.29 32.24 -16.49
C GLU A 170 6.57 33.22 -15.33
#